data_AF-A0A353EXG7-F1
#
_entry.id   AF-A0A353EXG7-F1
#
_cell.length_a   1.000
_cell.length_b   1.000
_cell.length_c   1.000
_cell.angle_alpha   90.00
_cell.angle_beta   90.00
_cell.angle_gamma   90.00
#
_symmetry.space_group_name_H-M   'P 1'
#
loop_
_entity.id
_entity.type
_entity.pdbx_description
1 polymer ?
#
loop_
_entity_poly.entity_id
_entity_poly.type
_entity_poly.pdbx_seq_one_letter_code
_entity_poly.pdbx_strand_id
1 'polypeptide(L)'
;MRGARALLLLYRVEVPFLRQTSADRRGLPQGGERGNMSFADEVRDELYEGIPKKPCCRRALAAGLLLGAEAEDKTVTARFPSEACADYAEEVFRTQFGRGLTFARRPLPRGSRLSVFSSPAAAKLLHAMREPDAAEHLTGGCEGCPSAFLHGAFLSAGTVNDPHKSIHLELFLRVPAYLPLATAVLEGCGYPPRVVARENGTGLYYKDGTSVEDLLTLCGAGRVAMELMNVRFERQLRGEENRATNCLTKNISKTVTAAMRQVDAIRALRRSGRLSGLPAGVQETAALREENPEVSLEELCALHNPPITKSGLNHRLKRLLEEAEGCGGRRGCAKGGF
;
A
#
# COMPACT_ATOMS: atom_id res chain seq x y z
N MET A 1 -2.07 29.99 -53.94
CA MET A 1 -2.97 28.87 -54.33
C MET A 1 -2.37 27.57 -53.82
N ARG A 2 -3.19 26.75 -53.14
CA ARG A 2 -3.10 25.28 -52.95
C ARG A 2 -1.80 24.80 -52.26
N GLY A 3 -1.84 24.27 -51.03
CA GLY A 3 -2.60 23.08 -50.61
C GLY A 3 -1.55 22.04 -50.24
N ALA A 4 -1.36 21.73 -48.96
CA ALA A 4 -2.07 20.69 -48.20
C ALA A 4 -1.57 19.26 -48.47
N ARG A 5 -1.35 18.53 -47.35
CA ARG A 5 -1.18 17.08 -47.15
C ARG A 5 0.27 16.57 -47.16
N ALA A 6 0.85 16.20 -46.01
CA ALA A 6 0.54 15.10 -45.08
C ALA A 6 1.13 13.77 -45.54
N LEU A 7 1.98 13.15 -44.71
CA LEU A 7 1.79 11.82 -44.09
C LEU A 7 3.10 11.29 -43.47
N LEU A 8 2.98 10.76 -42.26
CA LEU A 8 3.66 9.56 -41.74
C LEU A 8 5.19 9.43 -41.94
N LEU A 9 5.95 9.85 -40.91
CA LEU A 9 7.27 9.27 -40.62
C LEU A 9 7.16 8.37 -39.39
N LEU A 10 7.28 7.09 -39.69
CA LEU A 10 7.14 5.94 -38.82
C LEU A 10 8.28 5.87 -37.78
N TYR A 11 7.88 5.49 -36.58
CA TYR A 11 8.71 4.91 -35.54
C TYR A 11 9.67 3.85 -36.12
N ARG A 12 10.98 4.04 -35.91
CA ARG A 12 11.96 2.95 -35.92
C ARG A 12 12.89 3.13 -34.73
N VAL A 13 12.47 2.54 -33.61
CA VAL A 13 13.33 2.23 -32.47
C VAL A 13 14.07 0.94 -32.84
N GLU A 14 15.36 1.03 -33.12
CA GLU A 14 16.24 -0.14 -33.20
C GLU A 14 16.69 -0.51 -31.79
N VAL A 15 16.21 -1.65 -31.30
CA VAL A 15 16.64 -2.27 -30.05
C VAL A 15 17.66 -3.36 -30.42
N PRO A 16 18.95 -3.25 -30.05
CA PRO A 16 19.91 -4.31 -30.31
C PRO A 16 19.72 -5.46 -29.32
N PHE A 17 19.33 -6.58 -29.92
CA PHE A 17 19.13 -7.92 -29.38
C PHE A 17 20.39 -8.50 -28.70
N LEU A 18 20.12 -9.25 -27.64
CA LEU A 18 21.04 -9.95 -26.74
C LEU A 18 22.05 -10.85 -27.47
N ARG A 19 23.35 -10.68 -27.17
CA ARG A 19 24.34 -11.75 -27.32
C ARG A 19 24.63 -12.37 -25.97
N GLN A 20 24.18 -13.61 -25.83
CA GLN A 20 24.55 -14.54 -24.78
C GLN A 20 26.05 -14.78 -24.79
N THR A 21 26.70 -14.62 -23.63
CA THR A 21 27.97 -15.28 -23.34
C THR A 21 27.73 -16.20 -22.14
N SER A 22 27.81 -17.49 -22.43
CA SER A 22 27.83 -18.61 -21.50
C SER A 22 29.04 -18.54 -20.56
N ALA A 23 28.79 -18.48 -19.26
CA ALA A 23 29.77 -18.85 -18.24
C ALA A 23 29.05 -19.39 -16.99
N ASP A 24 29.25 -20.69 -16.78
CA ASP A 24 29.25 -21.42 -15.50
C ASP A 24 27.97 -21.43 -14.64
N ARG A 25 27.01 -22.29 -15.02
CA ARG A 25 25.94 -22.77 -14.15
C ARG A 25 26.52 -23.75 -13.13
N ARG A 26 26.83 -23.27 -11.92
CA ARG A 26 26.89 -24.13 -10.73
C ARG A 26 25.54 -24.09 -10.00
N GLY A 27 25.09 -25.28 -9.62
CA GLY A 27 23.68 -25.62 -9.41
C GLY A 27 22.93 -24.76 -8.40
N LEU A 28 21.76 -24.29 -8.83
CA LEU A 28 20.67 -23.87 -7.95
C LEU A 28 20.14 -25.11 -7.21
N PRO A 29 20.05 -25.11 -5.87
CA PRO A 29 19.36 -26.18 -5.16
C PRO A 29 17.88 -26.12 -5.50
N GLN A 30 17.35 -27.21 -6.06
CA GLN A 30 15.93 -27.39 -6.28
C GLN A 30 15.21 -27.58 -4.94
N GLY A 31 14.09 -26.87 -4.77
CA GLY A 31 12.98 -27.29 -3.92
C GLY A 31 13.32 -27.49 -2.44
N GLY A 32 13.71 -26.41 -1.74
CA GLY A 32 13.66 -26.34 -0.28
C GLY A 32 12.51 -25.43 0.14
N GLU A 33 11.73 -25.86 1.13
CA GLU A 33 10.62 -25.14 1.74
C GLU A 33 10.95 -23.65 1.91
N ARG A 34 10.18 -22.76 1.27
CA ARG A 34 10.22 -21.32 1.54
C ARG A 34 9.71 -21.10 2.95
N GLY A 35 10.62 -21.20 3.93
CA GLY A 35 10.41 -20.70 5.28
C GLY A 35 9.91 -19.26 5.21
N ASN A 36 9.11 -18.85 6.19
CA ASN A 36 8.37 -17.59 6.26
C ASN A 36 9.30 -16.35 6.15
N MET A 37 9.78 -16.04 4.96
CA MET A 37 10.64 -14.89 4.65
C MET A 37 9.81 -13.61 4.75
N SER A 38 10.39 -12.56 5.33
CA SER A 38 9.70 -11.28 5.38
C SER A 38 9.81 -10.56 4.03
N PHE A 39 8.83 -9.71 3.71
CA PHE A 39 8.88 -8.89 2.49
C PHE A 39 10.15 -8.01 2.44
N ALA A 40 10.65 -7.57 3.60
CA ALA A 40 11.92 -6.85 3.67
C ALA A 40 13.14 -7.72 3.26
N ASP A 41 13.10 -9.03 3.53
CA ASP A 41 14.17 -9.94 3.11
C ASP A 41 14.10 -10.21 1.61
N GLU A 42 12.90 -10.31 1.02
CA GLU A 42 12.72 -10.42 -0.43
C GLU A 42 13.31 -9.21 -1.18
N VAL A 43 13.12 -7.99 -0.64
CA VAL A 43 13.78 -6.78 -1.18
C VAL A 43 15.30 -6.91 -1.09
N ARG A 44 15.83 -7.31 0.06
CA ARG A 44 17.29 -7.42 0.25
C ARG A 44 17.92 -8.46 -0.68
N ASP A 45 17.24 -9.58 -0.89
CA ASP A 45 17.71 -10.63 -1.78
C ASP A 45 17.86 -10.15 -3.22
N GLU A 46 16.92 -9.31 -3.71
CA GLU A 46 17.05 -8.68 -5.02
C GLU A 46 18.21 -7.65 -5.06
N LEU A 47 18.47 -6.96 -3.95
CA LEU A 47 19.53 -5.96 -3.86
C LEU A 47 20.93 -6.57 -3.77
N TYR A 48 21.11 -7.87 -3.49
CA TYR A 48 22.44 -8.49 -3.46
C TYR A 48 23.09 -8.71 -4.84
N GLU A 49 22.62 -8.02 -5.88
CA GLU A 49 23.16 -8.07 -7.22
C GLU A 49 24.25 -7.02 -7.47
N GLY A 50 25.47 -7.49 -7.80
CA GLY A 50 26.50 -6.74 -8.54
C GLY A 50 26.98 -5.41 -7.96
N ILE A 51 28.27 -5.33 -7.61
CA ILE A 51 28.88 -4.07 -7.16
C ILE A 51 29.02 -3.09 -8.35
N PRO A 52 28.62 -1.80 -8.22
CA PRO A 52 28.75 -0.81 -9.29
C PRO A 52 30.18 -0.72 -9.85
N LYS A 53 30.32 -0.60 -11.18
CA LYS A 53 31.64 -0.49 -11.81
C LYS A 53 32.26 0.90 -11.63
N LYS A 54 31.44 1.95 -11.65
CA LYS A 54 31.88 3.35 -11.51
C LYS A 54 32.34 3.63 -10.07
N PRO A 55 33.55 4.19 -9.85
CA PRO A 55 34.05 4.46 -8.50
C PRO A 55 33.17 5.41 -7.67
N CYS A 56 32.54 6.42 -8.30
CA CYS A 56 31.62 7.33 -7.62
C CYS A 56 30.39 6.60 -7.06
N CYS A 57 29.76 5.72 -7.86
CA CYS A 57 28.61 4.92 -7.41
C CYS A 57 29.01 3.92 -6.32
N ARG A 58 30.19 3.28 -6.40
CA ARG A 58 30.67 2.40 -5.32
C ARG A 58 30.90 3.16 -4.02
N ARG A 59 31.45 4.37 -4.08
CA ARG A 59 31.64 5.21 -2.90
C ARG A 59 30.28 5.58 -2.29
N ALA A 60 29.30 5.93 -3.11
CA ALA A 60 27.93 6.21 -2.67
C ALA A 60 27.27 4.99 -2.01
N LEU A 61 27.38 3.81 -2.63
CA LEU A 61 26.90 2.54 -2.07
C LEU A 61 27.57 2.22 -0.73
N ALA A 62 28.89 2.36 -0.64
CA ALA A 62 29.62 2.16 0.60
C ALA A 62 29.17 3.14 1.69
N ALA A 63 28.91 4.41 1.35
CA ALA A 63 28.39 5.40 2.29
C ALA A 63 26.98 5.02 2.79
N GLY A 64 26.10 4.56 1.91
CA GLY A 64 24.76 4.06 2.29
C GLY A 64 24.84 2.85 3.23
N LEU A 65 25.72 1.89 2.94
CA LEU A 65 25.95 0.72 3.80
C LEU A 65 26.49 1.11 5.19
N LEU A 66 27.09 2.29 5.32
CA LEU A 66 27.70 2.81 6.54
C LEU A 66 26.77 3.74 7.35
N LEU A 67 25.50 3.92 6.96
CA LEU A 67 24.53 4.81 7.66
C LEU A 67 24.22 4.45 9.12
N GLY A 68 24.64 3.28 9.59
CA GLY A 68 24.54 2.87 11.00
C GLY A 68 25.88 2.53 11.63
N ALA A 69 26.99 2.89 10.98
CA ALA A 69 28.34 2.56 11.42
C ALA A 69 28.96 3.69 12.22
N GLU A 70 29.89 3.33 13.09
CA GLU A 70 30.68 4.24 13.90
C GLU A 70 32.17 3.99 13.66
N ALA A 71 32.99 5.02 13.86
CA ALA A 71 34.44 4.92 13.79
C ALA A 71 35.07 5.43 15.08
N GLU A 72 36.01 4.65 15.59
CA GLU A 72 36.96 5.03 16.64
C GLU A 72 38.36 4.88 16.05
N ASP A 73 39.08 6.01 15.92
CA ASP A 73 40.32 6.13 15.14
C ASP A 73 40.19 5.61 13.70
N LYS A 74 40.73 4.42 13.44
CA LYS A 74 40.71 3.73 12.14
C LYS A 74 39.81 2.51 12.16
N THR A 75 39.25 2.17 13.32
CA THR A 75 38.41 0.99 13.51
C THR A 75 36.97 1.38 13.26
N VAL A 76 36.36 0.73 12.28
CA VAL A 76 34.97 0.92 11.90
C VAL A 76 34.15 -0.25 12.42
N THR A 77 33.02 0.06 13.04
CA THR A 77 32.04 -0.90 13.52
C THR A 77 30.73 -0.67 12.78
N ALA A 78 30.29 -1.65 12.01
CA ALA A 78 29.05 -1.60 11.22
C ALA A 78 28.11 -2.74 11.62
N ARG A 79 26.80 -2.47 11.63
CA ARG A 79 25.77 -3.46 11.92
C ARG A 79 24.93 -3.74 10.68
N PHE A 80 24.71 -5.01 10.39
CA PHE A 80 23.90 -5.48 9.27
C PHE A 80 22.74 -6.38 9.75
N PRO A 81 21.59 -6.38 9.05
CA PRO A 81 20.40 -7.12 9.47
C PRO A 81 20.55 -8.64 9.35
N SER A 82 21.41 -9.13 8.45
CA SER A 82 21.59 -10.56 8.15
C SER A 82 23.05 -10.89 7.83
N GLU A 83 23.34 -12.18 7.70
CA GLU A 83 24.65 -12.69 7.27
C GLU A 83 24.94 -12.32 5.80
N ALA A 84 24.00 -12.56 4.90
CA ALA A 84 24.10 -12.19 3.50
C ALA A 84 24.37 -10.69 3.30
N CYS A 85 23.72 -9.83 4.10
CA CYS A 85 23.98 -8.40 4.06
C CYS A 85 25.41 -8.05 4.48
N ALA A 86 25.94 -8.73 5.51
CA ALA A 86 27.30 -8.52 5.96
C ALA A 86 28.31 -9.00 4.91
N ASP A 87 28.08 -10.15 4.29
CA ASP A 87 28.93 -10.67 3.20
C ASP A 87 29.02 -9.68 2.04
N TYR A 88 27.86 -9.22 1.54
CA TYR A 88 27.80 -8.25 0.46
C TYR A 88 28.48 -6.93 0.82
N ALA A 89 28.19 -6.39 2.01
CA ALA A 89 28.79 -5.13 2.45
C ALA A 89 30.32 -5.23 2.57
N GLU A 90 30.84 -6.34 3.09
CA GLU A 90 32.28 -6.57 3.19
C GLU A 90 32.95 -6.71 1.81
N GLU A 91 32.28 -7.30 0.83
CA GLU A 91 32.76 -7.34 -0.55
C GLU A 91 32.81 -5.93 -1.18
N VAL A 92 31.77 -5.11 -0.96
CA VAL A 92 31.76 -3.70 -1.35
C VAL A 92 32.91 -2.95 -0.70
N PHE A 93 33.13 -3.15 0.60
CA PHE A 93 34.22 -2.50 1.34
C PHE A 93 35.60 -2.95 0.87
N ARG A 94 35.83 -4.24 0.59
CA ARG A 94 37.10 -4.71 -0.02
C ARG A 94 37.33 -4.07 -1.39
N THR A 95 36.27 -3.93 -2.19
CA THR A 95 36.36 -3.32 -3.51
C THR A 95 36.61 -1.82 -3.44
N GLN A 96 36.04 -1.13 -2.44
CA GLN A 96 36.11 0.32 -2.32
C GLN A 96 37.33 0.82 -1.54
N PHE A 97 37.73 0.13 -0.47
CA PHE A 97 38.76 0.57 0.45
C PHE A 97 40.04 -0.28 0.42
N GLY A 98 40.00 -1.47 -0.20
CA GLY A 98 41.18 -2.31 -0.42
C GLY A 98 40.95 -3.80 -0.19
N ARG A 99 41.47 -4.65 -1.07
CA ARG A 99 41.25 -6.11 -1.04
C ARG A 99 41.81 -6.82 0.20
N GLY A 100 42.75 -6.20 0.91
CA GLY A 100 43.36 -6.74 2.13
C GLY A 100 42.55 -6.54 3.41
N LEU A 101 41.35 -5.95 3.34
CA LEU A 101 40.52 -5.75 4.53
C LEU A 101 40.06 -7.09 5.15
N THR A 102 40.33 -7.21 6.45
CA THR A 102 39.88 -8.30 7.31
C THR A 102 38.77 -7.83 8.21
N PHE A 103 37.77 -8.69 8.43
CA PHE A 103 36.58 -8.36 9.21
C PHE A 103 36.44 -9.34 10.36
N ALA A 104 36.24 -8.81 11.56
CA ALA A 104 35.82 -9.59 12.72
C ALA A 104 34.30 -9.51 12.83
N ARG A 105 33.61 -10.64 12.63
CA ARG A 105 32.15 -10.73 12.73
C ARG A 105 31.70 -11.23 14.09
N ARG A 106 30.61 -10.66 14.62
CA ARG A 106 29.94 -11.13 15.83
C ARG A 106 28.43 -11.23 15.61
N PRO A 107 27.77 -12.31 16.06
CA PRO A 107 26.32 -12.41 16.02
C PRO A 107 25.68 -11.42 16.99
N LEU A 108 24.53 -10.88 16.61
CA LEU A 108 23.67 -10.02 17.42
C LEU A 108 22.24 -10.61 17.47
N PRO A 109 21.39 -10.13 18.41
CA PRO A 109 19.99 -10.57 18.47
C PRO A 109 19.25 -10.39 17.14
N ARG A 110 18.22 -11.24 16.93
CA ARG A 110 17.35 -11.23 15.73
C ARG A 110 18.12 -11.48 14.42
N GLY A 111 19.21 -12.25 14.47
CA GLY A 111 19.96 -12.65 13.27
C GLY A 111 20.88 -11.56 12.70
N SER A 112 20.93 -10.37 13.30
CA SER A 112 21.85 -9.31 12.88
C SER A 112 23.32 -9.71 13.05
N ARG A 113 24.21 -9.04 12.32
CA ARG A 113 25.67 -9.20 12.42
C ARG A 113 26.32 -7.86 12.73
N LEU A 114 27.32 -7.90 13.60
CA LEU A 114 28.28 -6.81 13.79
C LEU A 114 29.54 -7.16 12.99
N SER A 115 30.02 -6.25 12.16
CA SER A 115 31.29 -6.38 11.44
C SER A 115 32.23 -5.26 11.87
N VAL A 116 33.43 -5.63 12.31
CA VAL A 116 34.47 -4.71 12.79
C VAL A 116 35.72 -4.86 11.91
N PHE A 117 36.25 -3.75 11.42
CA PHE A 117 37.43 -3.74 10.54
C PHE A 117 38.23 -2.44 10.68
N SER A 118 39.52 -2.47 10.33
CA SER A 118 40.37 -1.28 10.31
C SER A 118 40.51 -0.72 8.90
N SER A 119 40.09 0.53 8.70
CA SER A 119 40.22 1.23 7.42
C SER A 119 40.24 2.74 7.63
N PRO A 120 41.41 3.41 7.47
CA PRO A 120 41.50 4.87 7.51
C PRO A 120 40.62 5.54 6.45
N ALA A 121 40.44 4.90 5.28
CA ALA A 121 39.61 5.44 4.20
C ALA A 121 38.12 5.39 4.55
N ALA A 122 37.66 4.31 5.20
CA ALA A 122 36.27 4.19 5.65
C ALA A 122 35.98 5.16 6.81
N ALA A 123 36.90 5.30 7.76
CA ALA A 123 36.78 6.29 8.84
C ALA A 123 36.68 7.73 8.29
N LYS A 124 37.54 8.09 7.33
CA LYS A 124 37.44 9.38 6.61
C LYS A 124 36.10 9.56 5.90
N LEU A 125 35.56 8.51 5.29
CA LEU A 125 34.23 8.58 4.66
C LEU A 125 33.12 8.83 5.69
N LEU A 126 33.16 8.16 6.84
CA LEU A 126 32.21 8.36 7.94
C LEU A 126 32.25 9.78 8.50
N HIS A 127 33.42 10.40 8.55
CA HIS A 127 33.55 11.82 8.90
C HIS A 127 32.92 12.71 7.81
N ALA A 128 33.26 12.47 6.54
CA ALA A 128 32.70 13.22 5.42
C ALA A 128 31.16 13.13 5.33
N MET A 129 30.56 12.01 5.77
CA MET A 129 29.10 11.83 5.82
C MET A 129 28.40 12.75 6.83
N ARG A 130 29.13 13.40 7.74
CA ARG A 130 28.60 14.31 8.75
C ARG A 130 28.65 15.78 8.31
N GLU A 131 29.32 16.07 7.20
CA GLU A 131 29.46 17.41 6.70
C GLU A 131 28.13 17.92 6.12
N PRO A 132 27.83 19.24 6.20
CA PRO A 132 26.56 19.80 5.75
C PRO A 132 26.25 19.57 4.26
N ASP A 133 27.29 19.49 3.42
CA ASP A 133 27.21 19.32 1.96
C ASP A 133 27.46 17.86 1.52
N ALA A 134 27.47 16.92 2.46
CA ALA A 134 27.81 15.52 2.21
C ALA A 134 26.94 14.88 1.13
N ALA A 135 25.66 15.25 1.05
CA ALA A 135 24.75 14.71 0.04
C ALA A 135 25.22 15.03 -1.39
N GLU A 136 25.55 16.29 -1.66
CA GLU A 136 26.06 16.72 -2.97
C GLU A 136 27.41 16.06 -3.28
N HIS A 137 28.33 16.03 -2.32
CA HIS A 137 29.64 15.44 -2.52
C HIS A 137 29.64 13.92 -2.72
N LEU A 138 28.73 13.20 -2.03
CA LEU A 138 28.65 11.74 -2.11
C LEU A 138 27.77 11.27 -3.27
N THR A 139 26.77 12.06 -3.67
CA THR A 139 25.77 11.65 -4.66
C THR A 139 25.76 12.49 -5.95
N GLY A 140 26.55 13.56 -6.05
CA GLY A 140 26.62 14.43 -7.23
C GLY A 140 27.56 13.97 -8.35
N GLY A 141 28.29 12.86 -8.18
CA GLY A 141 29.30 12.43 -9.16
C GLY A 141 28.73 11.93 -10.50
N CYS A 142 27.54 11.33 -10.51
CA CYS A 142 26.78 10.99 -11.71
C CYS A 142 25.33 10.61 -11.33
N GLU A 143 24.45 10.48 -12.32
CA GLU A 143 23.02 10.16 -12.15
C GLU A 143 22.74 8.88 -11.33
N GLY A 144 23.66 7.90 -11.36
CA GLY A 144 23.49 6.65 -10.61
C GLY A 144 23.94 6.68 -9.15
N CYS A 145 24.60 7.76 -8.69
CA CYS A 145 25.11 7.82 -7.31
C CYS A 145 24.00 7.92 -6.25
N PRO A 146 22.92 8.69 -6.42
CA PRO A 146 21.81 8.70 -5.45
C PRO A 146 21.17 7.31 -5.29
N SER A 147 20.90 6.63 -6.40
CA SER A 147 20.39 5.25 -6.40
C SER A 147 21.34 4.30 -5.67
N ALA A 148 22.65 4.36 -5.96
CA ALA A 148 23.63 3.54 -5.28
C ALA A 148 23.71 3.81 -3.77
N PHE A 149 23.58 5.08 -3.34
CA PHE A 149 23.49 5.43 -1.92
C PHE A 149 22.24 4.83 -1.27
N LEU A 150 21.06 5.01 -1.89
CA LEU A 150 19.79 4.50 -1.38
C LEU A 150 19.75 2.97 -1.31
N HIS A 151 20.35 2.29 -2.29
CA HIS A 151 20.59 0.85 -2.25
C HIS A 151 21.32 0.45 -0.96
N GLY A 152 22.47 1.07 -0.69
CA GLY A 152 23.26 0.77 0.51
C GLY A 152 22.53 1.13 1.80
N ALA A 153 21.79 2.24 1.78
CA ALA A 153 20.98 2.72 2.89
C ALA A 153 19.86 1.73 3.25
N PHE A 154 19.17 1.18 2.24
CA PHE A 154 18.14 0.18 2.46
C PHE A 154 18.72 -1.11 3.03
N LEU A 155 19.85 -1.59 2.48
CA LEU A 155 20.50 -2.81 2.98
C LEU A 155 20.93 -2.70 4.45
N SER A 156 21.48 -1.55 4.87
CA SER A 156 22.00 -1.35 6.23
C SER A 156 20.91 -0.95 7.24
N ALA A 157 19.99 -0.08 6.85
CA ALA A 157 19.05 0.58 7.75
C ALA A 157 17.58 0.43 7.34
N GLY A 158 17.29 -0.11 6.15
CA GLY A 158 15.95 -0.19 5.59
C GLY A 158 15.13 -1.39 6.05
N THR A 159 13.82 -1.17 6.16
CA THR A 159 12.81 -2.20 6.34
C THR A 159 11.54 -1.79 5.60
N VAL A 160 10.78 -2.78 5.14
CA VAL A 160 9.45 -2.59 4.56
C VAL A 160 8.49 -3.63 5.13
N ASN A 161 7.27 -3.20 5.43
CA ASN A 161 6.23 -4.11 5.89
C ASN A 161 5.65 -4.93 4.73
N ASP A 162 5.07 -6.08 5.08
CA ASP A 162 4.27 -6.89 4.17
C ASP A 162 3.12 -6.05 3.59
N PRO A 163 3.08 -5.86 2.25
CA PRO A 163 2.08 -5.03 1.61
C PRO A 163 0.67 -5.59 1.72
N HIS A 164 0.49 -6.88 2.00
CA HIS A 164 -0.80 -7.49 2.32
C HIS A 164 -1.31 -7.14 3.73
N LYS A 165 -0.51 -6.45 4.55
CA LYS A 165 -0.94 -5.90 5.84
C LYS A 165 -1.00 -4.39 5.79
N SER A 166 0.16 -3.73 5.72
CA SER A 166 0.27 -2.27 5.68
C SER A 166 1.48 -1.85 4.85
N ILE A 167 1.34 -0.73 4.15
CA ILE A 167 2.46 -0.14 3.43
C ILE A 167 3.21 0.76 4.38
N HIS A 168 4.45 0.39 4.67
CA HIS A 168 5.35 1.19 5.48
C HIS A 168 6.78 0.84 5.11
N LEU A 169 7.54 1.83 4.65
CA LEU A 169 8.98 1.73 4.47
C LEU A 169 9.64 2.65 5.49
N GLU A 170 10.68 2.17 6.15
CA GLU A 170 11.45 2.93 7.12
C GLU A 170 12.96 2.70 6.93
N LEU A 171 13.75 3.77 6.95
CA LEU A 171 15.19 3.75 7.17
C LEU A 171 15.47 4.14 8.63
N PHE A 172 16.05 3.23 9.40
CA PHE A 172 16.33 3.44 10.81
C PHE A 172 17.80 3.82 11.05
N LEU A 173 18.03 5.09 11.36
CA LEU A 173 19.36 5.66 11.61
C LEU A 173 19.68 5.58 13.10
N ARG A 174 20.67 4.75 13.47
CA ARG A 174 21.16 4.65 14.85
C ARG A 174 22.01 5.84 15.27
N VAL A 175 22.71 6.44 14.32
CA VAL A 175 23.61 7.57 14.53
C VAL A 175 22.91 8.83 14.01
N PRO A 176 22.39 9.71 14.89
CA PRO A 176 21.61 10.87 14.47
C PRO A 176 22.38 11.85 13.57
N ALA A 177 23.71 11.85 13.64
CA ALA A 177 24.57 12.70 12.80
C ALA A 177 24.42 12.44 11.29
N TYR A 178 23.89 11.28 10.87
CA TYR A 178 23.65 10.96 9.47
C TYR A 178 22.25 11.34 8.96
N LEU A 179 21.39 11.85 9.85
CA LEU A 179 20.04 12.28 9.50
C LEU A 179 20.04 13.37 8.41
N PRO A 180 20.84 14.46 8.49
CA PRO A 180 20.84 15.50 7.46
C PRO A 180 21.23 14.95 6.08
N LEU A 181 22.26 14.10 6.03
CA LEU A 181 22.70 13.44 4.79
C LEU A 181 21.58 12.59 4.17
N ALA A 182 21.00 11.67 4.95
CA ALA A 182 19.98 10.77 4.44
C ALA A 182 18.73 11.52 3.97
N THR A 183 18.30 12.54 4.73
CA THR A 183 17.17 13.40 4.34
C THR A 183 17.48 14.16 3.05
N ALA A 184 18.64 14.80 2.94
CA ALA A 184 19.00 15.59 1.77
C ALA A 184 19.10 14.74 0.49
N VAL A 185 19.60 13.50 0.58
CA VAL A 185 19.61 12.58 -0.58
C VAL A 185 18.19 12.20 -1.00
N LEU A 186 17.31 11.88 -0.05
CA LEU A 186 15.91 11.53 -0.33
C LEU A 186 15.13 12.70 -0.92
N GLU A 187 15.31 13.91 -0.37
CA GLU A 187 14.73 15.14 -0.89
C GLU A 187 15.25 15.48 -2.28
N GLY A 188 16.55 15.32 -2.54
CA GLY A 188 17.16 15.50 -3.85
C GLY A 188 16.63 14.50 -4.90
N CYS A 189 16.14 13.33 -4.47
CA CYS A 189 15.45 12.37 -5.33
C CYS A 189 13.96 12.68 -5.52
N GLY A 190 13.41 13.70 -4.84
CA GLY A 190 11.99 14.07 -4.90
C GLY A 190 11.09 13.36 -3.89
N TYR A 191 11.66 12.64 -2.92
CA TYR A 191 10.92 11.85 -1.93
C TYR A 191 11.22 12.33 -0.49
N PRO A 192 10.73 13.51 -0.06
CA PRO A 192 10.97 14.01 1.29
C PRO A 192 10.40 13.03 2.36
N PRO A 193 11.22 12.53 3.30
CA PRO A 193 10.75 11.57 4.30
C PRO A 193 9.98 12.25 5.44
N ARG A 194 9.09 11.50 6.10
CA ARG A 194 8.67 11.86 7.46
C ARG A 194 9.71 11.38 8.47
N VAL A 195 9.96 12.19 9.49
CA VAL A 195 10.95 11.91 10.53
C VAL A 195 10.24 11.54 11.82
N VAL A 196 10.68 10.48 12.49
CA VAL A 196 10.20 10.08 13.82
C VAL A 196 11.36 9.76 14.75
N ALA A 197 11.38 10.40 15.92
CA ALA A 197 12.33 10.05 16.97
C ALA A 197 11.94 8.70 17.61
N ARG A 198 12.93 7.85 17.85
CA ARG A 198 12.78 6.60 18.60
C ARG A 198 13.82 6.56 19.73
N GLU A 199 13.62 5.65 20.68
CA GLU A 199 14.50 5.52 21.86
C GLU A 199 15.98 5.35 21.49
N ASN A 200 16.28 4.68 20.37
CA ASN A 200 17.64 4.31 19.96
C ASN A 200 18.04 4.88 18.60
N GLY A 201 17.47 6.01 18.18
CA GLY A 201 17.80 6.65 16.91
C GLY A 201 16.61 7.35 16.26
N THR A 202 16.69 7.52 14.94
CA THR A 202 15.69 8.26 14.16
C THR A 202 15.21 7.42 12.98
N GLY A 203 13.89 7.33 12.79
CA GLY A 203 13.27 6.71 11.63
C GLY A 203 12.92 7.73 10.55
N LEU A 204 13.33 7.48 9.31
CA LEU A 204 12.83 8.15 8.11
C LEU A 204 11.81 7.24 7.43
N TYR A 205 10.57 7.67 7.25
CA TYR A 205 9.52 6.74 6.84
C TYR A 205 8.50 7.27 5.82
N TYR A 206 7.91 6.30 5.11
CA TYR A 206 6.85 6.49 4.12
C TYR A 206 5.66 5.57 4.45
N LYS A 207 4.46 5.99 4.05
CA LYS A 207 3.20 5.25 4.29
C LYS A 207 2.31 5.19 3.04
N ASP A 208 2.59 6.01 2.05
CA ASP A 208 1.91 6.00 0.76
C ASP A 208 2.59 4.98 -0.16
N GLY A 209 1.78 4.25 -0.93
CA GLY A 209 2.28 3.17 -1.79
C GLY A 209 3.19 3.66 -2.91
N THR A 210 2.86 4.79 -3.52
CA THR A 210 3.60 5.32 -4.68
C THR A 210 5.03 5.68 -4.30
N SER A 211 5.26 6.42 -3.20
CA SER A 211 6.64 6.72 -2.79
C SER A 211 7.42 5.47 -2.40
N VAL A 212 6.76 4.46 -1.81
CA VAL A 212 7.43 3.20 -1.46
C VAL A 212 7.84 2.43 -2.71
N GLU A 213 6.97 2.32 -3.72
CA GLU A 213 7.26 1.69 -5.01
C GLU A 213 8.44 2.37 -5.71
N ASP A 214 8.40 3.69 -5.80
CA ASP A 214 9.43 4.47 -6.45
C ASP A 214 10.77 4.35 -5.72
N LEU A 215 10.77 4.41 -4.38
CA LEU A 215 12.00 4.27 -3.58
C LEU A 215 12.60 2.87 -3.69
N LEU A 216 11.78 1.82 -3.69
CA LEU A 216 12.27 0.45 -3.91
C LEU A 216 12.89 0.32 -5.30
N THR A 217 12.25 0.91 -6.32
CA THR A 217 12.79 0.97 -7.69
C THR A 217 14.11 1.72 -7.74
N LEU A 218 14.20 2.88 -7.08
CA LEU A 218 15.43 3.68 -6.98
C LEU A 218 16.56 2.95 -6.24
N CYS A 219 16.24 2.11 -5.26
CA CYS A 219 17.23 1.26 -4.59
C CYS A 219 17.75 0.14 -5.51
N GLY A 220 17.02 -0.19 -6.57
CA GLY A 220 17.33 -1.29 -7.48
C GLY A 220 16.46 -2.55 -7.29
N ALA A 221 15.44 -2.50 -6.44
CA ALA A 221 14.50 -3.60 -6.20
C ALA A 221 13.24 -3.48 -7.07
N GLY A 222 13.43 -3.46 -8.39
CA GLY A 222 12.35 -3.21 -9.35
C GLY A 222 11.32 -4.34 -9.44
N ARG A 223 11.73 -5.60 -9.29
CA ARG A 223 10.82 -6.75 -9.31
C ARG A 223 9.91 -6.72 -8.08
N VAL A 224 10.47 -6.53 -6.89
CA VAL A 224 9.67 -6.43 -5.66
C VAL A 224 8.78 -5.19 -5.66
N ALA A 225 9.23 -4.06 -6.25
CA ALA A 225 8.37 -2.89 -6.45
C ALA A 225 7.16 -3.19 -7.37
N MET A 226 7.34 -3.98 -8.43
CA MET A 226 6.25 -4.41 -9.31
C MET A 226 5.25 -5.33 -8.58
N GLU A 227 5.73 -6.22 -7.72
CA GLU A 227 4.87 -7.08 -6.89
C GLU A 227 4.03 -6.24 -5.91
N LEU A 228 4.64 -5.24 -5.27
CA LEU A 228 3.94 -4.26 -4.43
C LEU A 228 2.82 -3.54 -5.20
N MET A 229 3.09 -3.11 -6.42
CA MET A 229 2.12 -2.44 -7.29
C MET A 229 0.92 -3.34 -7.60
N ASN A 230 1.17 -4.62 -7.93
CA ASN A 230 0.12 -5.60 -8.19
C ASN A 230 -0.78 -5.82 -6.97
N VAL A 231 -0.17 -6.02 -5.79
CA VAL A 231 -0.92 -6.21 -4.53
C VAL A 231 -1.81 -5.01 -4.23
N ARG A 232 -1.34 -3.78 -4.49
CA ARG A 232 -2.14 -2.57 -4.32
C ARG A 232 -3.29 -2.49 -5.30
N PHE A 233 -3.05 -2.79 -6.56
CA PHE A 233 -4.07 -2.78 -7.60
C PHE A 233 -5.20 -3.77 -7.28
N GLU A 234 -4.86 -5.00 -6.90
CA GLU A 234 -5.85 -5.99 -6.48
C GLU A 234 -6.69 -5.54 -5.27
N ARG A 235 -6.04 -4.93 -4.28
CA ARG A 235 -6.74 -4.39 -3.10
C ARG A 235 -7.69 -3.26 -3.46
N GLN A 236 -7.30 -2.40 -4.40
CA GLN A 236 -8.15 -1.34 -4.90
C GLN A 236 -9.40 -1.92 -5.58
N LEU A 237 -9.21 -2.88 -6.50
CA LEU A 237 -10.31 -3.55 -7.20
C LEU A 237 -11.29 -4.24 -6.23
N ARG A 238 -10.78 -5.06 -5.31
CA ARG A 238 -11.61 -5.71 -4.28
C ARG A 238 -12.34 -4.70 -3.41
N GLY A 239 -11.70 -3.57 -3.10
CA GLY A 239 -12.31 -2.46 -2.35
C GLY A 239 -13.48 -1.82 -3.10
N GLU A 240 -13.35 -1.64 -4.41
CA GLU A 240 -14.41 -1.11 -5.28
C GLU A 240 -15.58 -2.09 -5.40
N GLU A 241 -15.31 -3.37 -5.63
CA GLU A 241 -16.31 -4.45 -5.67
C GLU A 241 -17.07 -4.58 -4.35
N ASN A 242 -16.35 -4.54 -3.22
CA ASN A 242 -16.96 -4.60 -1.89
C ASN A 242 -17.86 -3.39 -1.64
N ARG A 243 -17.46 -2.18 -2.06
CA ARG A 243 -18.31 -0.99 -1.96
C ARG A 243 -19.57 -1.12 -2.82
N ALA A 244 -19.44 -1.63 -4.04
CA ALA A 244 -20.57 -1.85 -4.94
C ALA A 244 -21.55 -2.88 -4.36
N THR A 245 -21.03 -4.03 -3.91
CA THR A 245 -21.83 -5.12 -3.33
C THR A 245 -22.50 -4.70 -2.03
N ASN A 246 -21.80 -3.98 -1.16
CA ASN A 246 -22.39 -3.43 0.07
C ASN A 246 -23.49 -2.41 -0.22
N CYS A 247 -23.34 -1.59 -1.25
CA CYS A 247 -24.37 -0.64 -1.67
C CYS A 247 -25.63 -1.39 -2.13
N LEU A 248 -25.46 -2.39 -3.00
CA LEU A 248 -26.57 -3.21 -3.50
C LEU A 248 -27.28 -3.96 -2.36
N THR A 249 -26.52 -4.64 -1.51
CA THR A 249 -27.06 -5.38 -0.37
C THR A 249 -27.83 -4.46 0.58
N LYS A 250 -27.28 -3.28 0.89
CA LYS A 250 -27.97 -2.29 1.73
C LYS A 250 -29.26 -1.78 1.11
N ASN A 251 -29.29 -1.57 -0.21
CA ASN A 251 -30.49 -1.14 -0.92
C ASN A 251 -31.56 -2.24 -0.98
N ILE A 252 -31.16 -3.49 -1.22
CA ILE A 252 -32.06 -4.65 -1.18
C ILE A 252 -32.66 -4.81 0.22
N SER A 253 -31.82 -4.84 1.27
CA SER A 253 -32.29 -5.00 2.66
C SER A 253 -33.26 -3.89 3.09
N LYS A 254 -33.00 -2.63 2.69
CA LYS A 254 -33.94 -1.52 2.94
C LYS A 254 -35.27 -1.71 2.23
N THR A 255 -35.24 -2.11 0.96
CA THR A 255 -36.45 -2.35 0.15
C THR A 255 -37.27 -3.50 0.72
N VAL A 256 -36.64 -4.63 1.07
CA VAL A 256 -37.28 -5.79 1.69
C VAL A 256 -37.89 -5.42 3.06
N THR A 257 -37.16 -4.69 3.89
CA THR A 257 -37.69 -4.25 5.20
C THR A 257 -38.90 -3.33 5.04
N ALA A 258 -38.86 -2.39 4.07
CA ALA A 258 -39.98 -1.51 3.78
C ALA A 258 -41.20 -2.27 3.25
N ALA A 259 -40.97 -3.22 2.35
CA ALA A 259 -41.98 -4.13 1.82
C ALA A 259 -42.71 -4.89 2.93
N MET A 260 -41.96 -5.52 3.84
CA MET A 260 -42.54 -6.26 4.97
C MET A 260 -43.37 -5.35 5.88
N ARG A 261 -42.85 -4.16 6.22
CA ARG A 261 -43.59 -3.17 7.03
C ARG A 261 -44.91 -2.76 6.39
N GLN A 262 -44.93 -2.55 5.07
CA GLN A 262 -46.14 -2.22 4.34
C GLN A 262 -47.17 -3.36 4.41
N VAL A 263 -46.74 -4.60 4.17
CA VAL A 263 -47.61 -5.78 4.25
C VAL A 263 -48.17 -5.98 5.66
N ASP A 264 -47.35 -5.82 6.70
CA ASP A 264 -47.79 -5.95 8.09
C ASP A 264 -48.80 -4.87 8.49
N ALA A 265 -48.58 -3.63 8.05
CA ALA A 265 -49.52 -2.53 8.25
C ALA A 265 -50.87 -2.78 7.56
N ILE A 266 -50.85 -3.24 6.30
CA ILE A 266 -52.05 -3.61 5.55
C ILE A 266 -52.83 -4.72 6.28
N ARG A 267 -52.15 -5.77 6.73
CA ARG A 267 -52.76 -6.87 7.50
C ARG A 267 -53.38 -6.38 8.81
N ALA A 268 -52.73 -5.46 9.52
CA ALA A 268 -53.27 -4.88 10.75
C ALA A 268 -54.53 -4.02 10.50
N LEU A 269 -54.53 -3.22 9.43
CA LEU A 269 -55.69 -2.43 9.02
C LEU A 269 -56.87 -3.30 8.59
N ARG A 270 -56.61 -4.42 7.91
CA ARG A 270 -57.67 -5.36 7.54
C ARG A 270 -58.28 -6.03 8.77
N ARG A 271 -57.46 -6.55 9.69
CA ARG A 271 -57.95 -7.19 10.93
C ARG A 271 -58.77 -6.26 11.81
N SER A 272 -58.48 -4.95 11.78
CA SER A 272 -59.23 -3.94 12.54
C SER A 272 -60.49 -3.42 11.82
N GLY A 273 -60.75 -3.86 10.58
CA GLY A 273 -61.88 -3.40 9.77
C GLY A 273 -61.74 -1.96 9.25
N ARG A 274 -60.62 -1.28 9.51
CA ARG A 274 -60.40 0.12 9.11
C ARG A 274 -60.02 0.28 7.64
N LEU A 275 -59.50 -0.79 7.02
CA LEU A 275 -59.07 -0.76 5.62
C LEU A 275 -60.23 -0.38 4.67
N SER A 276 -61.45 -0.85 4.93
CA SER A 276 -62.63 -0.56 4.11
C SER A 276 -63.11 0.90 4.19
N GLY A 277 -62.68 1.65 5.21
CA GLY A 277 -62.98 3.08 5.37
C GLY A 277 -62.00 4.01 4.64
N LEU A 278 -60.94 3.47 4.02
CA LEU A 278 -59.95 4.27 3.29
C LEU A 278 -60.42 4.57 1.85
N PRO A 279 -59.86 5.57 1.16
CA PRO A 279 -60.22 5.84 -0.24
C PRO A 279 -59.96 4.64 -1.16
N ALA A 280 -60.78 4.46 -2.19
CA ALA A 280 -60.72 3.31 -3.10
C ALA A 280 -59.30 3.06 -3.67
N GLY A 281 -58.59 4.11 -4.10
CA GLY A 281 -57.21 3.96 -4.60
C GLY A 281 -56.19 3.50 -3.55
N VAL A 282 -56.43 3.77 -2.26
CA VAL A 282 -55.58 3.28 -1.16
C VAL A 282 -55.89 1.81 -0.86
N GLN A 283 -57.17 1.42 -0.95
CA GLN A 283 -57.59 0.02 -0.82
C GLN A 283 -57.03 -0.84 -1.96
N GLU A 284 -57.08 -0.34 -3.20
CA GLU A 284 -56.48 -0.97 -4.38
C GLU A 284 -54.98 -1.21 -4.18
N THR A 285 -54.23 -0.19 -3.75
CA THR A 285 -52.80 -0.34 -3.44
C THR A 285 -52.54 -1.36 -2.33
N ALA A 286 -53.41 -1.44 -1.32
CA ALA A 286 -53.28 -2.42 -0.24
C ALA A 286 -53.50 -3.86 -0.74
N ALA A 287 -54.49 -4.09 -1.59
CA ALA A 287 -54.73 -5.40 -2.21
C ALA A 287 -53.55 -5.81 -3.09
N LEU A 288 -53.14 -4.96 -4.03
CA LEU A 288 -52.04 -5.24 -4.95
C LEU A 288 -50.72 -5.50 -4.22
N ARG A 289 -50.40 -4.75 -3.14
CA ARG A 289 -49.16 -4.93 -2.38
C ARG A 289 -49.14 -6.24 -1.58
N GLU A 290 -50.29 -6.69 -1.11
CA GLU A 290 -50.38 -7.92 -0.32
C GLU A 290 -50.45 -9.16 -1.20
N GLU A 291 -51.09 -9.08 -2.37
CA GLU A 291 -51.09 -10.12 -3.40
C GLU A 291 -49.71 -10.28 -4.03
N ASN A 292 -48.93 -9.21 -4.10
CA ASN A 292 -47.60 -9.17 -4.72
C ASN A 292 -46.56 -8.57 -3.74
N PRO A 293 -46.17 -9.29 -2.67
CA PRO A 293 -45.24 -8.76 -1.67
C PRO A 293 -43.79 -8.69 -2.18
N GLU A 294 -43.40 -9.57 -3.11
CA GLU A 294 -42.05 -9.64 -3.69
C GLU A 294 -41.77 -8.62 -4.80
N VAL A 295 -42.80 -8.07 -5.45
CA VAL A 295 -42.59 -7.18 -6.61
C VAL A 295 -42.04 -5.82 -6.18
N SER A 296 -41.27 -5.20 -7.06
CA SER A 296 -40.75 -3.84 -6.87
C SER A 296 -41.87 -2.80 -6.90
N LEU A 297 -41.58 -1.58 -6.42
CA LEU A 297 -42.54 -0.47 -6.49
C LEU A 297 -42.89 -0.08 -7.93
N GLU A 298 -41.97 -0.26 -8.87
CA GLU A 298 -42.21 0.04 -10.30
C GLU A 298 -43.14 -0.98 -10.94
N GLU A 299 -42.95 -2.26 -10.65
CA GLU A 299 -43.88 -3.31 -11.08
C GLU A 299 -45.25 -3.13 -10.42
N LEU A 300 -45.30 -2.76 -9.13
CA LEU A 300 -46.54 -2.48 -8.42
C LEU A 300 -47.31 -1.29 -9.02
N CYS A 301 -46.61 -0.26 -9.49
CA CYS A 301 -47.20 0.86 -10.23
C CYS A 301 -47.86 0.40 -11.54
N ALA A 302 -47.22 -0.52 -12.26
CA ALA A 302 -47.73 -1.05 -13.53
C ALA A 302 -48.96 -1.94 -13.37
N LEU A 303 -49.14 -2.57 -12.19
CA LEU A 303 -50.32 -3.39 -11.89
C LEU A 303 -51.59 -2.58 -11.62
N HIS A 304 -51.50 -1.27 -11.37
CA HIS A 304 -52.68 -0.41 -11.19
C HIS A 304 -53.37 -0.14 -12.55
N ASN A 305 -54.69 0.03 -12.54
CA ASN A 305 -55.45 0.37 -13.74
C ASN A 305 -56.32 1.63 -13.55
N PRO A 306 -55.94 2.79 -14.11
CA PRO A 306 -54.77 3.03 -14.96
C PRO A 306 -53.44 3.00 -14.15
N PRO A 307 -52.29 2.73 -14.81
CA PRO A 307 -50.99 2.73 -14.15
C PRO A 307 -50.72 4.06 -13.46
N ILE A 308 -50.13 3.98 -12.25
CA ILE A 308 -49.84 5.16 -11.44
C ILE A 308 -48.35 5.47 -11.40
N THR A 309 -48.00 6.72 -11.09
CA THR A 309 -46.59 7.10 -10.91
C THR A 309 -46.05 6.58 -9.57
N LYS A 310 -44.72 6.39 -9.51
CA LYS A 310 -43.99 5.98 -8.29
C LYS A 310 -44.27 6.91 -7.10
N SER A 311 -44.41 8.22 -7.36
CA SER A 311 -44.77 9.22 -6.34
C SER A 311 -46.20 9.01 -5.82
N GLY A 312 -47.17 8.77 -6.71
CA GLY A 312 -48.55 8.47 -6.36
C GLY A 312 -48.68 7.20 -5.52
N LEU A 313 -47.97 6.13 -5.91
CA LEU A 313 -47.91 4.88 -5.15
C LEU A 313 -47.31 5.09 -3.75
N ASN A 314 -46.16 5.77 -3.66
CA ASN A 314 -45.52 6.06 -2.38
C ASN A 314 -46.43 6.84 -1.43
N HIS A 315 -47.21 7.80 -1.93
CA HIS A 315 -48.17 8.54 -1.12
C HIS A 315 -49.28 7.64 -0.55
N ARG A 316 -49.79 6.70 -1.36
CA ARG A 316 -50.80 5.72 -0.91
C ARG A 316 -50.23 4.74 0.12
N LEU A 317 -49.03 4.23 -0.10
CA LEU A 317 -48.32 3.34 0.84
C LEU A 317 -47.99 4.06 2.17
N LYS A 318 -47.59 5.33 2.11
CA LYS A 318 -47.34 6.14 3.31
C LYS A 318 -48.62 6.30 4.13
N ARG A 319 -49.76 6.58 3.48
CA ARG A 319 -51.06 6.69 4.14
C ARG A 319 -51.48 5.38 4.82
N LEU A 320 -51.22 4.22 4.19
CA LEU A 320 -51.47 2.91 4.81
C LEU A 320 -50.64 2.71 6.08
N LEU A 321 -49.37 3.13 6.08
CA LEU A 321 -48.51 3.06 7.26
C LEU A 321 -49.01 3.99 8.37
N GLU A 322 -49.33 5.25 8.05
CA GLU A 322 -49.84 6.25 9.01
C GLU A 322 -51.16 5.80 9.68
N GLU A 323 -52.10 5.26 8.89
CA GLU A 323 -53.38 4.75 9.39
C GLU A 323 -53.18 3.54 10.32
N ALA A 324 -52.21 2.68 10.01
CA ALA A 324 -51.85 1.52 10.83
C ALA A 324 -51.18 1.95 12.15
N GLU A 325 -50.30 2.95 12.13
CA GLU A 325 -49.64 3.50 13.33
C GLU A 325 -50.65 4.16 14.29
N GLY A 326 -51.69 4.81 13.76
CA GLY A 326 -52.82 5.32 14.56
C GLY A 326 -53.57 4.22 15.35
N CYS A 327 -53.30 2.94 15.08
CA CYS A 327 -53.84 1.80 15.82
C CYS A 327 -53.06 1.45 17.11
N GLY A 328 -51.83 1.96 17.27
CA GLY A 328 -50.93 1.64 18.40
C GLY A 328 -51.19 2.44 19.69
N GLY A 329 -51.94 3.54 19.62
CA GLY A 329 -52.14 4.46 20.74
C GLY A 329 -53.51 4.41 21.45
N ARG A 330 -54.43 3.52 21.06
CA ARG A 330 -55.80 3.48 21.62
C ARG A 330 -56.25 2.11 22.13
N ARG A 331 -55.39 1.40 22.84
CA ARG A 331 -55.81 0.25 23.67
C ARG A 331 -55.12 0.32 25.03
N GLY A 332 -55.82 0.90 26.01
CA GLY A 332 -55.39 0.84 27.42
C GLY A 332 -55.80 2.04 28.29
N CYS A 333 -57.06 2.50 28.28
CA CYS A 333 -57.57 3.29 29.41
C CYS A 333 -59.11 3.25 29.47
N ALA A 334 -59.64 2.23 30.15
CA ALA A 334 -61.02 2.08 30.68
C ALA A 334 -61.11 0.63 31.21
N LYS A 335 -61.43 0.27 32.46
CA LYS A 335 -61.96 0.94 33.66
C LYS A 335 -61.70 0.04 34.89
N GLY A 336 -61.79 0.63 36.09
CA GLY A 336 -62.11 -0.04 37.35
C GLY A 336 -61.53 0.76 38.54
N GLY A 337 -62.26 1.54 39.34
CA GLY A 337 -63.71 1.64 39.51
C GLY A 337 -64.20 0.69 40.61
N PHE A 338 -63.98 1.11 41.86
CA PHE A 338 -64.24 0.44 43.15
C PHE A 338 -63.34 -0.75 43.50
#